data_AF-A0A7W4EUJ8-F1
#
_entry.id   AF-A0A7W4EUJ8-F1
#
_cell.length_a   1.000
_cell.length_b   1.000
_cell.length_c   1.000
_cell.angle_alpha   90.00
_cell.angle_beta   90.00
_cell.angle_gamma   90.00
#
_symmetry.space_group_name_H-M   'P 1'
#
loop_
_entity.id
_entity.type
_entity.pdbx_description
1 polymer ?
#
loop_
_entity_poly.entity_id
_entity_poly.type
_entity_poly.pdbx_seq_one_letter_code
_entity_poly.pdbx_strand_id
1 'polypeptide(L)'
;MRAFILMLGAVALLASCSGTQQNGNSDALAGNPAGDSLELIGKTVLLKYSTGMMAEVSYVSPTAVHWATIENGEATGEGDEELTYQRLNGHQFFLSWIEADGSSVSQVVDLKGFTVTAFLTFADENGRGGRGSQLLQGEVELK
;
A
#
# COMPACT_ATOMS: atom_id res chain seq x y z
N MET A 1 -63.18 -15.74 17.96
CA MET A 1 -63.18 -14.75 16.86
C MET A 1 -62.37 -13.54 17.31
N ARG A 2 -61.18 -13.34 16.73
CA ARG A 2 -60.42 -12.09 16.81
C ARG A 2 -59.86 -11.84 15.41
N ALA A 3 -60.44 -10.87 14.72
CA ALA A 3 -59.95 -10.36 13.45
C ALA A 3 -58.76 -9.44 13.75
N PHE A 4 -57.63 -9.63 13.06
CA PHE A 4 -56.55 -8.66 13.02
C PHE A 4 -56.09 -8.49 11.57
N ILE A 5 -56.69 -7.47 10.96
CA ILE A 5 -56.21 -6.51 9.97
C ILE A 5 -54.89 -6.87 9.25
N LEU A 6 -55.02 -7.10 7.94
CA LEU A 6 -53.96 -7.06 6.92
C LEU A 6 -53.31 -5.67 6.88
N MET A 7 -52.01 -5.59 7.17
CA MET A 7 -51.16 -4.45 6.82
C MET A 7 -50.39 -4.82 5.55
N LEU A 8 -50.83 -4.26 4.43
CA LEU A 8 -50.16 -4.30 3.13
C LEU A 8 -49.02 -3.26 3.17
N GLY A 9 -47.82 -3.69 3.58
CA GLY A 9 -46.61 -2.86 3.60
C GLY A 9 -45.81 -3.02 2.30
N ALA A 10 -45.64 -1.92 1.57
CA ALA A 10 -45.05 -1.85 0.25
C ALA A 10 -43.64 -2.45 0.16
N VAL A 11 -43.44 -3.31 -0.84
CA VAL A 11 -42.11 -3.80 -1.28
C VAL A 11 -41.41 -2.64 -1.99
N ALA A 12 -40.40 -2.05 -1.34
CA ALA A 12 -39.50 -1.11 -1.99
C ALA A 12 -38.49 -1.89 -2.84
N LEU A 13 -38.63 -1.80 -4.17
CA LEU A 13 -37.64 -2.26 -5.14
C LEU A 13 -36.38 -1.39 -5.00
N LEU A 14 -35.36 -1.89 -4.31
CA LEU A 14 -34.02 -1.34 -4.43
C LEU A 14 -33.48 -1.74 -5.81
N ALA A 15 -33.55 -0.80 -6.76
CA ALA A 15 -32.78 -0.88 -7.99
C ALA A 15 -31.29 -0.88 -7.60
N SER A 16 -30.69 -2.06 -7.54
CA SER A 16 -29.25 -2.21 -7.48
C SER A 16 -28.69 -1.74 -8.82
N CYS A 17 -28.23 -0.50 -8.85
CA CYS A 17 -27.35 -0.04 -9.91
C CYS A 17 -26.13 -0.95 -9.87
N SER A 18 -25.95 -1.76 -10.92
CA SER A 18 -24.69 -2.41 -11.26
C SER A 18 -23.67 -1.32 -11.58
N GLY A 19 -23.19 -0.64 -10.53
CA GLY A 19 -22.03 0.21 -10.61
C GLY A 19 -20.85 -0.72 -10.81
N THR A 20 -20.45 -0.91 -12.06
CA THR A 20 -19.13 -1.45 -12.38
C THR A 20 -18.13 -0.65 -11.55
N GLN A 21 -17.57 -1.27 -10.52
CA GLN A 21 -16.43 -0.68 -9.83
C GLN A 21 -15.33 -0.61 -10.88
N GLN A 22 -15.05 0.60 -11.38
CA GLN A 22 -13.79 0.85 -12.04
C GLN A 22 -12.72 0.58 -10.99
N ASN A 23 -12.08 -0.57 -11.12
CA ASN A 23 -10.85 -0.88 -10.43
C ASN A 23 -9.90 0.27 -10.75
N GLY A 24 -9.48 1.03 -9.74
CA GLY A 24 -8.84 2.36 -9.85
C GLY A 24 -7.46 2.40 -10.50
N ASN A 25 -7.14 1.45 -11.38
CA ASN A 25 -5.83 1.28 -11.98
C ASN A 25 -5.64 2.05 -13.30
N SER A 26 -6.65 2.75 -13.82
CA SER A 26 -6.56 3.43 -15.12
C SER A 26 -5.80 4.76 -15.09
N ASP A 27 -5.58 5.36 -13.92
CA ASP A 27 -4.84 6.62 -13.79
C ASP A 27 -3.37 6.43 -13.40
N ALA A 28 -2.94 5.20 -13.10
CA ALA A 28 -1.57 4.89 -12.66
C ALA A 28 -0.50 5.09 -13.75
N LEU A 29 -0.90 5.27 -15.01
CA LEU A 29 -0.02 5.43 -16.17
C LEU A 29 -0.26 6.72 -16.96
N ALA A 30 -1.10 7.64 -16.47
CA ALA A 30 -1.23 8.96 -17.08
C ALA A 30 0.02 9.78 -16.77
N GLY A 31 1.05 9.61 -17.60
CA GLY A 31 2.27 10.40 -17.56
C GLY A 31 1.94 11.90 -17.54
N ASN A 32 2.51 12.61 -16.58
CA ASN A 32 2.27 14.03 -16.39
C ASN A 32 2.94 14.83 -17.56
N PRO A 33 2.20 15.69 -18.28
CA PRO A 33 2.75 16.49 -19.38
C PRO A 33 3.68 17.65 -18.95
N ALA A 34 3.99 17.76 -17.66
CA ALA A 34 4.95 18.74 -17.12
C ALA A 34 6.21 18.02 -16.62
N GLY A 35 7.38 18.39 -17.16
CA GLY A 35 8.68 17.75 -16.97
C GLY A 35 9.30 17.78 -15.56
N ASP A 36 8.50 18.02 -14.52
CA ASP A 36 8.91 18.07 -13.10
C ASP A 36 8.46 16.81 -12.32
N SER A 37 7.96 15.77 -13.01
CA SER A 37 7.56 14.51 -12.40
C SER A 37 8.76 13.59 -12.19
N LEU A 38 8.96 13.10 -10.97
CA LEU A 38 9.93 12.07 -10.63
C LEU A 38 9.31 10.68 -10.85
N GLU A 39 10.15 9.68 -11.10
CA GLU A 39 9.73 8.29 -11.35
C GLU A 39 10.33 7.35 -10.30
N LEU A 40 9.47 6.61 -9.60
CA LEU A 40 9.87 5.60 -8.62
C LEU A 40 9.81 4.17 -9.18
N ILE A 41 8.81 3.88 -10.03
CA ILE A 41 8.69 2.56 -10.65
C ILE A 41 9.91 2.31 -11.55
N GLY A 42 10.46 1.10 -11.48
CA GLY A 42 11.71 0.70 -12.11
C GLY A 42 12.97 1.18 -11.38
N LYS A 43 12.87 1.70 -10.15
CA LYS A 43 14.01 2.09 -9.31
C LYS A 43 14.18 1.14 -8.13
N THR A 44 15.44 1.04 -7.69
CA THR A 44 15.81 0.46 -6.40
C THR A 44 16.22 1.57 -5.46
N VAL A 45 15.74 1.52 -4.23
CA VAL A 45 16.06 2.50 -3.19
C VAL A 45 16.51 1.79 -1.92
N LEU A 46 17.34 2.47 -1.14
CA LEU A 46 17.62 2.11 0.24
C LEU A 46 16.78 3.00 1.15
N LEU A 47 15.88 2.37 1.91
CA LEU A 47 15.07 2.99 2.95
C LEU A 47 15.82 2.90 4.27
N LYS A 48 16.04 4.04 4.93
CA LYS A 48 16.75 4.14 6.21
C LYS A 48 15.78 4.66 7.28
N TYR A 49 15.20 3.75 8.05
CA TYR A 49 14.24 4.13 9.09
C TYR A 49 14.94 4.64 10.36
N SER A 50 14.30 5.57 11.06
CA SER A 50 14.84 6.17 12.28
C SER A 50 15.05 5.18 13.44
N THR A 51 14.47 3.98 13.33
CA THR A 51 14.67 2.87 14.27
C THR A 51 16.01 2.16 14.10
N GLY A 52 16.76 2.46 13.03
CA GLY A 52 17.99 1.77 12.65
C GLY A 52 17.77 0.63 11.65
N MET A 53 16.52 0.23 11.41
CA MET A 53 16.17 -0.73 10.34
C MET A 53 16.47 -0.13 8.96
N MET A 54 17.04 -0.94 8.08
CA MET A 54 17.24 -0.60 6.68
C MET A 54 16.54 -1.61 5.78
N ALA A 55 16.00 -1.14 4.65
CA ALA A 55 15.41 -2.01 3.64
C ALA A 55 15.83 -1.55 2.25
N GLU A 56 16.31 -2.47 1.44
CA GLU A 56 16.50 -2.28 0.02
C GLU A 56 15.23 -2.69 -0.71
N VAL A 57 14.64 -1.79 -1.48
CA VAL A 57 13.35 -2.03 -2.15
C VAL A 57 13.46 -1.68 -3.61
N SER A 58 13.19 -2.67 -4.46
CA SER A 58 13.11 -2.54 -5.91
C SER A 58 11.66 -2.51 -6.34
N TYR A 59 11.19 -1.36 -6.81
CA TYR A 59 9.83 -1.20 -7.35
C TYR A 59 9.79 -1.67 -8.81
N VAL A 60 9.92 -2.97 -9.02
CA VAL A 60 10.16 -3.61 -10.33
C VAL A 60 9.19 -3.14 -11.41
N SER A 61 7.90 -3.09 -11.10
CA SER A 61 6.84 -2.62 -12.00
C SER A 61 5.67 -2.06 -11.19
N PRO A 62 4.63 -1.48 -11.82
CA PRO A 62 3.44 -1.02 -11.09
C PRO A 62 2.70 -2.13 -10.29
N THR A 63 3.02 -3.40 -10.52
CA THR A 63 2.37 -4.55 -9.90
C THR A 63 3.33 -5.49 -9.17
N ALA A 64 4.63 -5.19 -9.14
CA ALA A 64 5.63 -6.08 -8.54
C ALA A 64 6.67 -5.30 -7.76
N VAL A 65 7.01 -5.82 -6.57
CA VAL A 65 8.07 -5.30 -5.71
C VAL A 65 8.98 -6.45 -5.28
N HIS A 66 10.28 -6.17 -5.22
CA HIS A 66 11.25 -7.01 -4.52
C HIS A 66 11.80 -6.21 -3.34
N TRP A 67 11.89 -6.82 -2.16
CA TRP A 67 12.41 -6.17 -0.96
C TRP A 67 13.43 -7.06 -0.26
N ALA A 68 14.37 -6.42 0.43
CA ALA A 68 15.30 -7.07 1.34
C ALA A 68 15.54 -6.19 2.57
N THR A 69 15.40 -6.75 3.77
CA THR A 69 15.79 -6.07 5.02
C THR A 69 17.28 -6.26 5.23
N ILE A 70 17.97 -5.16 5.55
CA ILE A 70 19.42 -5.13 5.71
C ILE A 70 19.79 -4.87 7.18
N GLU A 71 20.59 -5.75 7.76
CA GLU A 71 21.16 -5.59 9.09
C GLU A 71 22.66 -5.84 9.02
N ASN A 72 23.48 -4.92 9.55
CA ASN A 72 24.94 -5.01 9.51
C ASN A 72 25.55 -5.24 8.11
N GLY A 73 24.85 -4.81 7.04
CA GLY A 73 25.29 -4.96 5.66
C GLY A 73 24.91 -6.30 5.00
N GLU A 74 24.19 -7.16 5.70
CA GLU A 74 23.70 -8.45 5.17
C GLU A 74 22.17 -8.45 5.11
N ALA A 75 21.60 -9.18 4.14
CA ALA A 75 20.17 -9.38 4.04
C ALA A 75 19.70 -10.38 5.11
N THR A 76 18.73 -9.98 5.93
CA THR A 76 18.16 -10.83 6.99
C THR A 76 16.75 -11.35 6.64
N GLY A 77 16.15 -10.81 5.59
CA GLY A 77 14.91 -11.29 4.98
C GLY A 77 14.71 -10.64 3.62
N GLU A 78 14.09 -11.34 2.69
CA GLU A 78 13.80 -10.84 1.35
C GLU A 78 12.56 -11.51 0.75
N GLY A 79 11.95 -10.88 -0.26
CA GLY A 79 10.77 -11.43 -0.94
C GLY A 79 10.38 -10.68 -2.20
N ASP A 80 9.63 -11.37 -3.05
CA ASP A 80 8.97 -10.84 -4.24
C ASP A 80 7.46 -10.86 -4.02
N GLU A 81 6.79 -9.70 -4.15
CA GLU A 81 5.39 -9.55 -3.78
C GLU A 81 4.57 -8.80 -4.83
N GLU A 82 3.25 -9.03 -4.84
CA GLU A 82 2.32 -8.22 -5.62
C GLU A 82 2.17 -6.83 -5.01
N LEU A 83 2.40 -5.81 -5.84
CA LEU A 83 2.37 -4.41 -5.42
C LEU A 83 1.02 -3.77 -5.78
N THR A 84 0.40 -3.15 -4.78
CA THR A 84 -0.62 -2.12 -4.97
C THR A 84 0.05 -0.76 -5.01
N TYR A 85 -0.20 0.01 -6.08
CA TYR A 85 0.48 1.27 -6.36
C TYR A 85 -0.50 2.38 -6.72
N GLN A 86 -0.29 3.57 -6.15
CA GLN A 86 -0.94 4.80 -6.57
C GLN A 86 0.06 5.95 -6.56
N ARG A 87 0.20 6.64 -7.70
CA ARG A 87 0.85 7.94 -7.73
C ARG A 87 -0.05 8.97 -7.06
N LEU A 88 0.45 9.65 -6.02
CA LEU A 88 -0.30 10.68 -5.30
C LEU A 88 -0.13 12.05 -5.97
N ASN A 89 1.07 12.35 -6.46
CA ASN A 89 1.40 13.52 -7.28
C ASN A 89 2.73 13.31 -8.04
N GLY A 90 3.34 14.37 -8.56
CA GLY A 90 4.58 14.30 -9.33
C GLY A 90 5.80 13.74 -8.60
N HIS A 91 5.81 13.66 -7.27
CA HIS A 91 6.95 13.16 -6.49
C HIS A 91 6.59 12.26 -5.31
N GLN A 92 5.30 12.07 -5.03
CA GLN A 92 4.81 11.21 -3.95
C GLN A 92 4.07 9.98 -4.47
N PHE A 93 4.35 8.85 -3.84
CA PHE A 93 3.87 7.53 -4.26
C PHE A 93 3.36 6.75 -3.06
N PHE A 94 2.13 6.27 -3.13
CA PHE A 94 1.60 5.29 -2.21
C PHE A 94 1.83 3.88 -2.76
N LEU A 95 2.37 3.00 -1.91
CA LEU A 95 2.76 1.63 -2.25
C LEU A 95 2.34 0.70 -1.13
N SER A 96 1.78 -0.46 -1.45
CA SER A 96 1.43 -1.45 -0.44
C SER A 96 1.54 -2.87 -0.96
N TRP A 97 2.00 -3.79 -0.11
CA TRP A 97 2.06 -5.22 -0.39
C TRP A 97 1.83 -6.01 0.91
N ILE A 98 1.60 -7.31 0.73
CA ILE A 98 1.52 -8.31 1.80
C ILE A 98 2.68 -9.27 1.57
N GLU A 99 3.44 -9.55 2.60
CA GLU A 99 4.54 -10.50 2.59
C GLU A 99 4.04 -11.93 2.79
N ALA A 100 4.85 -12.92 2.41
CA ALA A 100 4.51 -14.34 2.51
C ALA A 100 4.04 -14.81 3.91
N ASP A 101 4.53 -14.19 5.00
CA ASP A 101 4.13 -14.51 6.38
C ASP A 101 2.82 -13.81 6.80
N GLY A 102 2.22 -13.03 5.91
CA GLY A 102 1.02 -12.24 6.14
C GLY A 102 1.29 -10.88 6.79
N SER A 103 2.54 -10.50 7.04
CA SER A 103 2.91 -9.12 7.35
C SER A 103 2.53 -8.21 6.19
N SER A 104 2.17 -6.96 6.45
CA SER A 104 1.80 -6.01 5.40
C SER A 104 2.61 -4.74 5.52
N VAL A 105 3.03 -4.20 4.38
CA VAL A 105 3.70 -2.91 4.29
C VAL A 105 2.81 -1.96 3.50
N SER A 106 2.60 -0.77 4.04
CA SER A 106 1.95 0.34 3.33
C SER A 106 2.81 1.58 3.53
N GLN A 107 3.21 2.25 2.46
CA GLN A 107 4.13 3.37 2.56
C GLN A 107 3.83 4.50 1.60
N VAL A 108 4.26 5.69 2.01
CA VAL A 108 4.36 6.87 1.15
C VAL A 108 5.84 7.20 1.00
N VAL A 109 6.30 7.19 -0.25
CA VAL A 109 7.65 7.61 -0.64
C VAL A 109 7.56 8.99 -1.27
N ASP A 110 8.35 9.94 -0.79
CA ASP A 110 8.49 11.28 -1.36
C ASP A 110 9.91 11.48 -1.91
N LEU A 111 10.04 11.46 -3.23
CA LEU A 111 11.32 11.59 -3.92
C LEU A 111 11.84 13.03 -3.98
N LYS A 112 11.00 14.04 -3.71
CA LYS A 112 11.45 15.43 -3.60
C LYS A 112 12.00 15.72 -2.22
N GLY A 113 11.35 15.16 -1.19
CA GLY A 113 11.79 15.26 0.20
C GLY A 113 12.88 14.26 0.59
N PHE A 114 13.10 13.22 -0.22
CA PHE A 114 13.90 12.04 0.13
C PHE A 114 13.45 11.39 1.44
N THR A 115 12.13 11.28 1.63
CA THR A 115 11.53 10.73 2.86
C THR A 115 10.61 9.56 2.56
N VAL A 116 10.47 8.68 3.56
CA VAL A 116 9.50 7.59 3.56
C VAL A 116 8.74 7.57 4.89
N THR A 117 7.44 7.33 4.81
CA THR A 117 6.63 6.93 5.97
C THR A 117 5.99 5.59 5.64
N ALA A 118 6.20 4.58 6.50
CA ALA A 118 5.65 3.25 6.34
C ALA A 118 4.80 2.86 7.55
N PHE A 119 3.71 2.17 7.31
CA PHE A 119 2.86 1.53 8.30
C PHE A 119 2.93 0.02 8.07
N LEU A 120 3.48 -0.68 9.04
CA LEU A 120 3.62 -2.12 9.05
C LEU A 120 2.52 -2.73 9.90
N THR A 121 2.01 -3.88 9.49
CA THR A 121 1.25 -4.76 10.39
C THR A 121 1.79 -6.16 10.31
N PHE A 122 1.75 -6.88 11.43
CA PHE A 122 2.32 -8.22 11.58
C PHE A 122 1.46 -9.04 12.56
N ALA A 123 1.68 -10.35 12.63
CA ALA A 123 0.94 -11.21 13.56
C ALA A 123 1.27 -10.85 15.03
N ASP A 124 0.23 -10.65 15.84
CA ASP A 124 0.34 -10.49 17.30
C ASP A 124 -0.95 -11.01 17.94
N GLU A 125 -0.88 -12.13 18.65
CA GLU A 125 -2.05 -12.78 19.28
C GLU A 125 -2.72 -11.88 20.33
N ASN A 126 -1.98 -10.95 20.94
CA ASN A 126 -2.52 -10.02 21.93
C ASN A 126 -3.06 -8.73 21.27
N GLY A 127 -2.78 -8.53 19.99
CA GLY A 127 -3.18 -7.37 19.22
C GLY A 127 -4.66 -7.40 18.81
N ARG A 128 -5.21 -6.23 18.51
CA ARG A 128 -6.60 -6.12 18.03
C ARG A 128 -6.72 -6.85 16.68
N GLY A 129 -7.55 -7.89 16.64
CA GLY A 129 -7.73 -8.70 15.43
C GLY A 129 -6.54 -9.62 15.13
N GLY A 130 -5.71 -9.95 16.13
CA GLY A 130 -4.52 -10.79 15.94
C GLY A 130 -3.36 -10.08 15.24
N ARG A 131 -3.35 -8.74 15.27
CA ARG A 131 -2.39 -7.91 14.55
C ARG A 131 -1.70 -6.89 15.47
N GLY A 132 -0.38 -6.85 15.35
CA GLY A 132 0.45 -5.75 15.80
C GLY A 132 0.65 -4.75 14.66
N SER A 133 1.08 -3.54 15.01
CA SER A 133 1.37 -2.51 14.00
C SER A 133 2.49 -1.59 14.44
N GLN A 134 3.20 -1.05 13.46
CA GLN A 134 4.26 -0.07 13.70
C GLN A 134 4.25 1.01 12.61
N LEU A 135 4.37 2.27 13.03
CA LEU A 135 4.66 3.37 12.12
C LEU A 135 6.17 3.61 12.09
N LEU A 136 6.74 3.62 10.90
CA LEU A 136 8.13 3.92 10.63
C LEU A 136 8.24 5.20 9.80
N GLN A 137 9.26 6.00 10.10
CA GLN A 137 9.64 7.15 9.30
C GLN A 137 11.13 7.04 8.99
N GLY A 138 11.54 7.55 7.84
CA GLY A 138 12.90 7.40 7.38
C GLY A 138 13.24 8.24 6.18
N GLU A 139 14.46 8.03 5.71
CA GLU A 139 15.03 8.64 4.53
C GLU A 139 15.06 7.66 3.36
N VAL A 140 15.05 8.21 2.16
CA VAL A 140 15.16 7.47 0.90
C VAL A 140 16.49 7.80 0.25
N GLU A 141 17.27 6.79 -0.07
CA GLU A 141 18.48 6.91 -0.88
C GLU A 141 18.28 6.18 -2.21
N LEU A 142 18.44 6.89 -3.33
CA LEU A 142 18.40 6.28 -4.66
C LEU A 142 19.72 5.55 -4.91
N LYS A 143 19.65 4.30 -5.39
CA LYS A 143 20.82 3.55 -5.84
C LYS A 143 21.13 3.78 -7.31
#